data_AF-A0A521UQU9-F1
#
_entry.id   AF-A0A521UQU9-F1
#
_cell.length_a   1.000
_cell.length_b   1.000
_cell.length_c   1.000
_cell.angle_alpha   90.00
_cell.angle_beta   90.00
_cell.angle_gamma   90.00
#
_symmetry.space_group_name_H-M   'P 1'
#
loop_
_entity.id
_entity.type
_entity.pdbx_description
1 polymer ?
#
loop_
_entity_poly.entity_id
_entity_poly.type
_entity_poly.pdbx_seq_one_letter_code
_entity_poly.pdbx_strand_id
1 'polypeptide(L)'
;KAGIDVPIVPGLKPLTKAHQLTSIPRNFYVDIPEELSIEIGKASTPEARTEVGIEWCTMQSKELKKSGVPCLHYYTMGDATTIRKVAEAVL
;
A
#
# COMPACT_ATOMS: atom_id res chain seq x y z
N LYS A 1 6.74 13.85 -22.97
CA LYS A 1 5.71 12.78 -22.78
C LYS A 1 5.93 11.71 -23.83
N ALA A 2 5.68 10.43 -23.53
CA ALA A 2 5.95 9.30 -24.43
C ALA A 2 4.79 8.94 -25.39
N GLY A 3 3.67 9.69 -25.40
CA GLY A 3 2.51 9.39 -26.26
C GLY A 3 1.64 8.22 -25.78
N ILE A 4 1.54 8.02 -24.46
CA ILE A 4 0.66 6.99 -23.87
C ILE A 4 -0.70 7.62 -23.58
N ASP A 5 -1.72 7.18 -24.33
CA ASP A 5 -3.09 7.71 -24.25
C ASP A 5 -4.08 6.76 -23.54
N VAL A 6 -3.63 5.55 -23.17
CA VAL A 6 -4.43 4.63 -22.35
C VAL A 6 -4.35 4.97 -20.86
N PRO A 7 -5.41 4.72 -20.06
CA PRO A 7 -5.37 4.97 -18.62
C PRO A 7 -4.31 4.11 -17.91
N ILE A 8 -3.61 4.70 -16.93
CA ILE A 8 -2.69 3.99 -16.05
C ILE A 8 -3.38 3.75 -14.71
N VAL A 9 -3.54 2.48 -14.34
CA VAL A 9 -4.16 2.09 -13.07
C VAL A 9 -3.06 1.88 -12.02
N PRO A 10 -3.05 2.64 -10.91
CA PRO A 10 -2.11 2.41 -9.82
C PRO A 10 -2.44 1.11 -9.07
N GLY A 11 -1.42 0.26 -8.93
CA GLY A 11 -1.48 -0.94 -8.10
C GLY A 11 -0.94 -0.67 -6.70
N LEU A 12 -1.72 -0.98 -5.66
CA LEU A 12 -1.36 -0.81 -4.26
C LEU A 12 -1.21 -2.16 -3.56
N LYS A 13 -0.14 -2.28 -2.78
CA LYS A 13 0.15 -3.44 -1.95
C LYS A 13 0.32 -3.00 -0.50
N PRO A 14 -0.59 -3.36 0.43
CA PRO A 14 -0.38 -3.11 1.84
C PRO A 14 0.86 -3.84 2.36
N LEU A 15 1.64 -3.15 3.19
CA LEU A 15 2.79 -3.71 3.89
C LEU A 15 2.38 -3.96 5.34
N THR A 16 2.17 -5.22 5.71
CA THR A 16 1.61 -5.63 7.01
C THR A 16 2.58 -6.48 7.83
N LYS A 17 3.75 -6.82 7.29
CA LYS A 17 4.73 -7.71 7.94
C LYS A 17 6.14 -7.13 7.84
N ALA A 18 6.90 -7.18 8.95
CA ALA A 18 8.24 -6.60 9.02
C ALA A 18 9.21 -7.12 7.95
N HIS A 19 9.16 -8.42 7.61
CA HIS A 19 10.03 -8.99 6.58
C HIS A 19 9.79 -8.39 5.18
N GLN A 20 8.66 -7.71 4.95
CA GLN A 20 8.36 -7.07 3.67
C GLN A 20 9.19 -5.82 3.42
N LEU A 21 9.74 -5.21 4.48
CA LEU A 21 10.70 -4.09 4.36
C LEU A 21 11.94 -4.49 3.56
N THR A 22 12.31 -5.78 3.59
CA THR A 22 13.46 -6.30 2.84
C THR A 22 13.05 -7.10 1.61
N SER A 23 11.97 -7.89 1.69
CA SER A 23 11.57 -8.75 0.57
C SER A 23 10.94 -8.00 -0.59
N ILE A 24 10.22 -6.89 -0.36
CA ILE A 24 9.60 -6.09 -1.43
C ILE A 24 10.68 -5.42 -2.30
N PRO A 25 11.62 -4.63 -1.75
CA PRO A 25 12.68 -4.03 -2.57
C PRO A 25 13.49 -5.06 -3.35
N ARG A 26 13.82 -6.19 -2.71
CA ARG A 26 14.61 -7.25 -3.32
C ARG A 26 13.93 -7.86 -4.55
N ASN A 27 12.61 -8.01 -4.53
CA ASN A 27 11.87 -8.70 -5.59
C ASN A 27 11.31 -7.76 -6.66
N PHE A 28 10.99 -6.51 -6.29
CA PHE A 28 10.31 -5.57 -7.17
C PHE A 28 11.17 -4.38 -7.57
N TYR A 29 12.39 -4.26 -7.05
CA TYR A 29 13.33 -3.17 -7.36
C TYR A 29 12.72 -1.79 -7.09
N VAL A 30 12.04 -1.66 -5.94
CA VAL A 30 11.40 -0.44 -5.46
C VAL A 30 11.99 0.00 -4.13
N ASP A 31 11.89 1.29 -3.85
CA ASP A 31 12.24 1.86 -2.56
C ASP A 31 11.02 1.89 -1.62
N ILE A 32 11.24 1.61 -0.34
CA ILE A 32 10.21 1.79 0.70
C ILE A 32 10.43 3.17 1.34
N PRO A 33 9.38 4.00 1.48
CA PRO A 33 9.48 5.27 2.19
C PRO A 33 10.07 5.10 3.60
N GLU A 34 10.94 6.02 4.00
CA GLU A 34 11.59 5.98 5.32
C GLU A 34 10.55 6.02 6.45
N GLU A 35 9.56 6.90 6.33
CA GLU A 35 8.47 7.02 7.31
C GLU A 35 7.72 5.70 7.53
N LEU A 36 7.34 5.02 6.44
CA LEU A 36 6.70 3.70 6.54
C LEU A 36 7.62 2.67 7.20
N SER A 37 8.91 2.69 6.86
CA SER A 37 9.90 1.77 7.42
C SER A 37 10.04 1.97 8.93
N ILE A 38 10.07 3.22 9.39
CA ILE A 38 10.12 3.59 10.80
C ILE A 38 8.86 3.11 11.54
N GLU A 39 7.67 3.40 11.02
CA GLU A 39 6.41 3.03 11.70
C GLU A 39 6.24 1.50 11.79
N ILE A 40 6.58 0.76 10.73
CA ILE A 40 6.58 -0.72 10.77
C ILE A 40 7.63 -1.25 11.76
N GLY A 41 8.79 -0.58 11.87
CA GLY A 41 9.84 -0.93 12.82
C GLY A 41 9.43 -0.71 14.28
N LYS A 42 8.65 0.34 14.58
CA LYS A 42 8.10 0.62 15.92
C LYS A 42 7.03 -0.40 16.33
N ALA A 43 6.25 -0.90 15.36
CA ALA A 43 5.18 -1.86 15.62
C ALA A 43 5.75 -3.24 16.04
N SER A 44 5.57 -3.57 17.33
CA SER A 44 6.16 -4.77 17.93
C SER A 44 5.33 -6.04 17.73
N THR A 45 4.03 -5.93 17.46
CA THR A 45 3.14 -7.08 17.25
C THR A 45 2.68 -7.21 15.79
N PRO A 46 2.30 -8.41 15.33
CA PRO A 46 1.70 -8.60 13.99
C PRO A 46 0.46 -7.72 13.75
N GLU A 47 -0.37 -7.55 14.78
CA GLU A 47 -1.60 -6.76 14.71
C GLU A 47 -1.27 -5.27 14.53
N ALA A 48 -0.31 -4.75 15.30
CA ALA A 48 0.14 -3.36 15.18
C ALA A 48 0.72 -3.08 13.80
N ARG A 49 1.50 -4.00 13.22
CA ARG A 49 2.04 -3.84 11.86
C ARG A 49 0.96 -3.88 10.80
N THR A 50 -0.07 -4.70 11.00
CA THR A 50 -1.22 -4.74 10.11
C THR A 50 -1.96 -3.41 10.12
N GLU A 51 -2.15 -2.81 11.31
CA GLU A 51 -2.79 -1.50 11.44
C GLU A 51 -1.99 -0.40 10.73
N VAL A 52 -0.67 -0.33 10.96
CA VAL A 52 0.22 0.62 10.23
C VAL A 52 0.09 0.43 8.72
N GLY A 53 0.07 -0.82 8.24
CA GLY A 53 -0.11 -1.13 6.82
C GLY A 53 -1.47 -0.67 6.26
N ILE A 54 -2.55 -0.79 7.04
CA ILE A 54 -3.89 -0.32 6.68
C ILE A 54 -3.91 1.20 6.61
N GLU A 55 -3.42 1.89 7.64
CA GLU A 55 -3.38 3.35 7.72
C GLU A 55 -2.59 3.93 6.53
N TRP A 56 -1.40 3.40 6.28
CA TRP A 56 -0.53 3.86 5.20
C TRP A 56 -1.14 3.62 3.82
N CYS A 57 -1.71 2.42 3.59
CA CYS A 57 -2.36 2.11 2.31
C CYS A 57 -3.63 2.96 2.10
N THR A 58 -4.38 3.24 3.17
CA THR A 58 -5.56 4.12 3.14
C THR A 58 -5.17 5.55 2.78
N MET A 59 -4.11 6.08 3.39
CA MET A 59 -3.59 7.42 3.09
C MET A 59 -3.22 7.55 1.60
N GLN A 60 -2.40 6.63 1.08
CA GLN A 60 -2.02 6.62 -0.35
C GLN A 60 -3.23 6.48 -1.27
N SER A 61 -4.19 5.63 -0.90
CA SER A 61 -5.41 5.42 -1.69
C SER A 61 -6.25 6.69 -1.79
N LYS A 62 -6.38 7.44 -0.69
CA LYS A 62 -7.07 8.74 -0.67
C LYS A 62 -6.36 9.79 -1.52
N GLU A 63 -5.04 9.84 -1.45
CA GLU A 63 -4.23 10.77 -2.27
C GLU A 63 -4.36 10.49 -3.76
N LEU A 64 -4.28 9.22 -4.16
CA LEU A 64 -4.47 8.81 -5.56
C LEU A 64 -5.88 9.11 -6.06
N LYS A 65 -6.91 8.79 -5.27
CA LYS A 65 -8.32 9.13 -5.59
C LYS A 65 -8.49 10.64 -5.77
N LYS A 66 -7.94 11.46 -4.88
CA LYS A 66 -7.95 12.93 -4.99
C LYS A 66 -7.24 13.42 -6.24
N SER A 67 -6.18 12.73 -6.67
CA SER A 67 -5.41 13.03 -7.88
C SER A 67 -6.10 12.58 -9.18
N GLY A 68 -7.29 11.98 -9.10
CA GLY A 68 -8.11 11.66 -10.28
C GLY A 68 -7.69 10.40 -11.03
N VAL A 69 -7.04 9.44 -10.35
CA VAL A 69 -6.73 8.13 -10.97
C VAL A 69 -8.03 7.41 -11.37
N PRO A 70 -8.03 6.65 -12.47
CA PRO A 70 -9.25 6.03 -13.00
C PRO A 70 -9.87 5.01 -12.03
N CYS A 71 -9.04 4.28 -11.29
CA CYS A 71 -9.44 3.37 -10.23
C CYS A 71 -8.22 3.00 -9.36
N LEU A 72 -8.45 2.25 -8.28
CA LEU A 72 -7.43 1.69 -7.41
C LEU A 72 -7.42 0.17 -7.55
N HIS A 73 -6.24 -0.42 -7.81
CA HIS A 73 -6.08 -1.88 -7.89
C HIS A 73 -5.31 -2.39 -6.68
N TYR A 74 -5.90 -3.30 -5.89
CA TYR A 74 -5.26 -3.81 -4.67
C TYR A 74 -4.73 -5.25 -4.82
N TYR A 75 -3.47 -5.46 -4.46
CA TYR A 75 -2.87 -6.79 -4.36
C TYR A 75 -3.19 -7.44 -3.01
N THR A 76 -4.27 -8.21 -2.96
CA THR A 76 -4.79 -8.79 -1.70
C THR A 76 -3.89 -9.84 -1.08
N MET A 77 -3.15 -10.61 -1.90
CA MET A 77 -2.35 -11.76 -1.45
C MET A 77 -3.12 -12.76 -0.56
N GLY A 78 -4.43 -12.89 -0.79
CA GLY A 78 -5.31 -13.75 0.02
C GLY A 78 -5.82 -13.11 1.32
N ASP A 79 -5.41 -11.90 1.67
CA ASP A 79 -5.87 -11.17 2.86
C ASP A 79 -6.97 -10.18 2.50
N ALA A 80 -8.20 -10.69 2.39
CA ALA A 80 -9.37 -9.87 2.08
C ALA A 80 -9.76 -8.93 3.23
N THR A 81 -9.49 -9.31 4.49
CA THR A 81 -9.86 -8.53 5.67
C THR A 81 -9.13 -7.19 5.72
N THR A 82 -7.82 -7.20 5.52
CA THR A 82 -7.01 -5.97 5.45
C THR A 82 -7.47 -5.07 4.32
N ILE A 83 -7.67 -5.62 3.12
CA ILE A 83 -8.09 -4.82 1.95
C ILE A 83 -9.49 -4.26 2.11
N ARG A 84 -10.41 -5.01 2.72
CA ARG A 84 -11.76 -4.52 2.99
C ARG A 84 -11.73 -3.28 3.88
N LYS A 85 -10.93 -3.29 4.96
CA LYS A 85 -10.78 -2.12 5.84
C LYS A 85 -10.25 -0.90 5.08
N VAL A 86 -9.23 -1.09 4.24
CA VAL A 86 -8.69 -0.01 3.39
C VAL A 86 -9.78 0.53 2.45
N ALA A 87 -10.48 -0.36 1.74
CA ALA A 87 -11.51 0.04 0.78
C ALA A 87 -12.67 0.80 1.46
N GLU A 88 -13.18 0.30 2.58
CA GLU A 88 -14.24 0.95 3.37
C GLU A 88 -13.85 2.36 3.84
N ALA A 89 -12.58 2.58 4.18
CA ALA A 89 -12.09 3.89 4.62
C ALA A 89 -11.86 4.89 3.48
N VAL A 90 -11.83 4.42 2.22
CA VAL A 90 -11.53 5.22 1.01
C VAL A 90 -12.79 5.58 0.23
N LEU A 91 -13.85 4.77 0.31
CA LEU A 91 -15.15 5.02 -0.31
C LEU A 91 -15.71 6.37 0.14
#